data_AF-A0A7X9CYA0-F1
#
_entry.id   AF-A0A7X9CYA0-F1
#
_cell.length_a   1.000
_cell.length_b   1.000
_cell.length_c   1.000
_cell.angle_alpha   90.00
_cell.angle_beta   90.00
_cell.angle_gamma   90.00
#
_symmetry.space_group_name_H-M   'P 1'
#
loop_
_entity.id
_entity.type
_entity.pdbx_description
1 polymer ?
#
loop_
_entity_poly.entity_id
_entity_poly.type
_entity_poly.pdbx_seq_one_letter_code
_entity_poly.pdbx_strand_id
1 'polypeptide(L)'
;MSSARTWVIWRKAVRILSERRQKRRPLRTCVACREKRDQRELMRITASKDGVVTLDSQQKLPGRGAYICYRQECVEKAKKRDLLRRALKCSVPEEIWGIIDCTVADVSSPGKGLTRRMPEGMVCMADIERKGSESVDRQEE
;
A
#
# COMPACT_ATOMS: atom_id res chain seq x y z
N MET A 1 37.00 -0.82 -38.81
CA MET A 1 35.61 -0.92 -39.33
C MET A 1 34.72 -1.78 -38.41
N SER A 2 34.39 -1.34 -37.18
CA SER A 2 33.50 -2.11 -36.27
C SER A 2 32.64 -1.25 -35.32
N SER A 3 32.12 -0.11 -35.77
CA SER A 3 31.34 0.81 -34.90
C SER A 3 29.81 0.67 -35.03
N ALA A 4 29.30 0.14 -36.15
CA ALA A 4 27.84 0.04 -36.37
C ALA A 4 27.18 -1.21 -35.76
N ARG A 5 27.93 -2.33 -35.65
CA ARG A 5 27.38 -3.60 -35.13
C ARG A 5 27.11 -3.56 -33.63
N THR A 6 27.98 -2.94 -32.85
CA THR A 6 27.80 -2.72 -31.40
C THR A 6 26.64 -1.77 -31.10
N TRP A 7 26.38 -0.77 -31.93
CA TRP A 7 25.28 0.18 -31.76
C TRP A 7 23.89 -0.44 -31.98
N VAL A 8 23.75 -1.32 -32.99
CA VAL A 8 22.51 -2.07 -33.25
C VAL A 8 22.24 -3.11 -32.15
N ILE A 9 23.28 -3.79 -31.67
CA ILE A 9 23.18 -4.76 -30.56
C ILE A 9 22.77 -4.04 -29.27
N TRP A 10 23.32 -2.84 -29.01
CA TRP A 10 22.97 -2.04 -27.83
C TRP A 10 21.53 -1.51 -27.90
N ARG A 11 21.06 -1.01 -29.06
CA ARG A 11 19.64 -0.64 -29.25
C ARG A 11 18.69 -1.82 -29.07
N LYS A 12 19.03 -3.00 -29.58
CA LYS A 12 18.23 -4.23 -29.37
C LYS A 12 18.22 -4.65 -27.90
N ALA A 13 19.36 -4.58 -27.21
CA ALA A 13 19.46 -4.91 -25.78
C ALA A 13 18.65 -3.95 -24.89
N VAL A 14 18.68 -2.64 -25.15
CA VAL A 14 17.86 -1.63 -24.45
C VAL A 14 16.36 -1.90 -24.65
N ARG A 15 15.95 -2.28 -25.87
CA ARG A 15 14.55 -2.65 -26.17
C ARG A 15 14.11 -3.92 -25.43
N ILE A 16 14.97 -4.95 -25.42
CA ILE A 16 14.74 -6.22 -24.70
C ILE A 16 14.65 -6.02 -23.17
N LEU A 17 15.46 -5.10 -22.60
CA LEU A 17 15.41 -4.76 -21.18
C LEU A 17 14.16 -3.95 -20.81
N SER A 18 13.70 -3.08 -21.71
CA SER A 18 12.46 -2.31 -21.59
C SER A 18 11.21 -3.22 -21.60
N GLU A 19 11.16 -4.20 -22.50
CA GLU A 19 10.07 -5.19 -22.59
C GLU A 19 10.05 -6.15 -21.39
N ARG A 20 11.21 -6.45 -20.78
CA ARG A 20 11.28 -7.20 -19.52
C ARG A 20 10.74 -6.42 -18.32
N ARG A 21 10.84 -5.09 -18.31
CA ARG A 21 10.28 -4.24 -17.24
C ARG A 21 8.76 -4.06 -17.34
N GLN A 22 8.17 -4.33 -18.51
CA GLN A 22 6.71 -4.42 -18.65
C GLN A 22 6.13 -5.76 -18.12
N LYS A 23 6.97 -6.68 -17.63
CA LYS A 23 6.54 -8.02 -17.21
C LYS A 23 5.80 -8.02 -15.88
N ARG A 24 4.50 -8.31 -15.98
CA ARG A 24 3.58 -8.89 -14.98
C ARG A 24 3.41 -8.06 -13.71
N ARG A 25 2.29 -7.32 -13.68
CA ARG A 25 1.75 -6.77 -12.43
C ARG A 25 1.63 -7.92 -11.43
N PRO A 26 2.19 -7.79 -10.22
CA PRO A 26 2.11 -8.85 -9.24
C PRO A 26 0.65 -9.00 -8.82
N LEU A 27 0.15 -10.23 -8.92
CA LEU A 27 -1.15 -10.60 -8.37
C LEU A 27 -1.00 -10.78 -6.86
N ARG A 28 -1.95 -10.24 -6.11
CA ARG A 28 -2.02 -10.34 -4.66
C ARG A 28 -3.40 -10.86 -4.26
N THR A 29 -3.44 -11.55 -3.12
CA THR A 29 -4.67 -12.16 -2.61
C THR A 29 -5.29 -11.24 -1.57
N CYS A 30 -6.57 -10.93 -1.71
CA CYS A 30 -7.33 -10.20 -0.69
C CYS A 30 -7.52 -11.06 0.57
N VAL A 31 -7.28 -10.49 1.75
CA VAL A 31 -7.45 -11.21 3.03
C VAL A 31 -8.91 -11.60 3.31
N ALA A 32 -9.88 -10.84 2.81
CA ALA A 32 -11.30 -11.05 3.05
C ALA A 32 -11.94 -12.05 2.08
N CYS A 33 -11.87 -11.78 0.77
CA CYS A 33 -12.51 -12.63 -0.25
C CYS A 33 -11.60 -13.74 -0.79
N ARG A 34 -10.30 -13.73 -0.48
CA ARG A 34 -9.29 -14.70 -0.97
C ARG A 34 -9.13 -14.77 -2.49
N GLU A 35 -9.69 -13.83 -3.24
CA GLU A 35 -9.48 -13.71 -4.67
C GLU A 35 -8.13 -13.06 -4.98
N LYS A 36 -7.50 -13.50 -6.09
CA LYS A 36 -6.29 -12.89 -6.64
C LYS A 36 -6.68 -11.73 -7.55
N ARG A 37 -6.13 -10.55 -7.29
CA ARG A 37 -6.28 -9.35 -8.13
C ARG A 37 -4.95 -8.67 -8.37
N ASP A 38 -4.93 -7.75 -9.31
CA ASP A 38 -3.77 -6.87 -9.52
C ASP A 38 -3.49 -6.07 -8.24
N GLN A 39 -2.20 -5.93 -7.91
CA GLN A 39 -1.78 -5.17 -6.72
C GLN A 39 -2.33 -3.74 -6.67
N ARG A 40 -2.58 -3.12 -7.83
CA ARG A 40 -3.13 -1.74 -7.91
C ARG A 40 -4.63 -1.66 -7.62
N GLU A 41 -5.35 -2.78 -7.77
CA GLU A 41 -6.79 -2.88 -7.48
C GLU A 41 -7.06 -3.24 -6.01
N LEU A 42 -6.00 -3.38 -5.22
CA LEU A 42 -6.07 -3.68 -3.80
C LEU A 42 -5.44 -2.55 -3.01
N MET A 43 -6.01 -2.30 -1.84
CA MET A 43 -5.47 -1.41 -0.83
C MET A 43 -4.47 -2.21 0.02
N ARG A 44 -3.23 -1.72 0.10
CA ARG A 44 -2.20 -2.30 0.97
C ARG A 44 -2.24 -1.60 2.32
N ILE A 45 -2.33 -2.38 3.39
CA ILE A 45 -2.16 -1.93 4.77
C ILE A 45 -0.86 -2.53 5.28
N THR A 46 0.02 -1.72 5.85
CA THR A 46 1.33 -2.14 6.35
C THR A 46 1.44 -1.87 7.84
N ALA A 47 1.95 -2.84 8.59
CA ALA A 47 2.34 -2.68 9.98
C ALA A 47 3.87 -2.55 10.10
N SER A 48 4.33 -1.46 10.71
CA SER A 48 5.74 -1.28 11.09
C SER A 48 6.15 -2.27 12.18
N LYS A 49 7.46 -2.36 12.43
CA LYS A 49 8.00 -3.13 13.56
C LYS A 49 7.51 -2.61 14.91
N ASP A 50 7.23 -1.31 14.99
CA ASP A 50 6.72 -0.63 16.17
C ASP A 50 5.21 -0.87 16.40
N GLY A 51 4.58 -1.72 15.56
CA GLY A 51 3.16 -2.04 15.67
C GLY A 51 2.22 -0.99 15.09
N VAL A 52 2.75 0.10 14.52
CA VAL A 52 1.98 1.15 13.87
C VAL A 52 1.42 0.64 12.54
N VAL A 53 0.09 0.67 12.40
CA VAL A 53 -0.63 0.27 11.19
C VAL A 53 -0.92 1.48 10.31
N THR A 54 -0.62 1.38 9.02
CA THR A 54 -0.73 2.49 8.06
C THR A 54 -1.27 2.03 6.71
N LEU A 55 -1.94 2.91 5.97
CA LEU A 55 -2.30 2.67 4.57
C LEU A 55 -1.11 3.00 3.67
N ASP A 56 -0.61 2.01 2.93
CA ASP A 56 0.56 2.15 2.06
C ASP A 56 0.15 2.25 0.59
N SER A 57 -0.26 3.45 0.17
CA SER A 57 -0.62 3.73 -1.23
C SER A 57 0.58 3.70 -2.18
N GLN A 58 1.77 4.06 -1.68
CA GLN A 58 3.01 4.08 -2.48
C GLN A 58 3.71 2.72 -2.57
N GLN A 59 3.32 1.76 -1.73
CA GLN A 59 3.87 0.40 -1.66
C GLN A 59 5.37 0.35 -1.31
N LYS A 60 5.85 1.33 -0.54
CA LYS A 60 7.27 1.47 -0.18
C LYS A 60 7.56 1.20 1.29
N LEU A 61 6.53 1.15 2.12
CA LEU A 61 6.73 1.03 3.56
C LEU A 61 7.25 -0.36 3.93
N PRO A 62 8.31 -0.43 4.76
CA PRO A 62 8.82 -1.69 5.28
C PRO A 62 7.83 -2.26 6.30
N GLY A 63 7.79 -3.59 6.42
CA GLY A 63 6.96 -4.28 7.41
C GLY A 63 6.02 -5.31 6.82
N ARG A 64 5.09 -5.81 7.66
CA ARG A 64 4.11 -6.82 7.24
C ARG A 64 2.96 -6.13 6.51
N GLY A 65 2.71 -6.55 5.28
CA GLY A 65 1.65 -6.02 4.44
C GLY A 65 0.46 -6.98 4.34
N ALA A 66 -0.76 -6.45 4.45
CA ALA A 66 -2.01 -7.11 4.12
C ALA A 66 -2.69 -6.38 2.96
N TYR A 67 -3.45 -7.12 2.15
CA TYR A 67 -4.16 -6.57 1.00
C TYR A 67 -5.67 -6.75 1.16
N ILE A 68 -6.44 -5.70 0.90
CA ILE A 68 -7.90 -5.71 0.91
C ILE A 68 -8.45 -5.07 -0.37
N CYS A 69 -9.64 -5.48 -0.80
CA CYS A 69 -10.28 -4.88 -1.98
C CYS A 69 -10.92 -3.53 -1.63
N TYR A 70 -11.03 -2.63 -2.62
CA TYR A 70 -11.85 -1.42 -2.54
C TYR A 70 -13.35 -1.75 -2.66
N ARG A 71 -13.86 -2.64 -1.80
CA ARG A 71 -15.27 -3.06 -1.78
C ARG A 71 -15.75 -3.09 -0.35
N GLN A 72 -16.91 -2.49 -0.09
CA GLN A 72 -17.48 -2.39 1.25
C GLN A 72 -17.62 -3.76 1.92
N GLU A 73 -18.11 -4.76 1.19
CA GLU A 73 -18.26 -6.12 1.67
C GLU A 73 -16.94 -6.73 2.18
N CYS A 74 -15.81 -6.41 1.55
CA CYS A 74 -14.51 -6.94 1.96
C CYS A 74 -14.04 -6.29 3.26
N VAL A 75 -14.31 -5.00 3.44
CA VAL A 75 -13.99 -4.25 4.67
C VAL A 75 -14.81 -4.77 5.84
N GLU A 76 -16.12 -4.90 5.67
CA GLU A 76 -17.01 -5.44 6.71
C GLU A 76 -16.63 -6.86 7.12
N LYS A 77 -16.33 -7.73 6.15
CA LYS A 77 -15.83 -9.09 6.42
C LYS A 77 -14.50 -9.06 7.17
N ALA A 78 -13.62 -8.12 6.85
CA ALA A 78 -12.34 -7.96 7.52
C ALA A 78 -12.49 -7.46 8.96
N LYS A 79 -13.40 -6.52 9.23
CA LYS A 79 -13.76 -6.06 10.58
C LYS A 79 -14.36 -7.17 11.41
N LYS A 80 -15.42 -7.82 10.91
CA LYS A 80 -16.18 -8.87 11.64
C LYS A 80 -15.32 -10.07 12.04
N ARG A 81 -14.33 -10.43 11.23
CA ARG A 81 -13.46 -11.60 11.46
C ARG A 81 -12.07 -11.23 11.97
N ASP A 82 -11.83 -9.94 12.22
CA ASP A 82 -10.56 -9.41 12.70
C ASP A 82 -9.36 -9.84 11.82
N LEU A 83 -9.57 -9.83 10.49
CA LEU A 83 -8.63 -10.42 9.52
C LEU A 83 -7.34 -9.61 9.40
N LEU A 84 -7.42 -8.29 9.52
CA LEU A 84 -6.23 -7.43 9.45
C LEU A 84 -5.32 -7.65 10.66
N ARG A 85 -5.88 -7.75 11.87
CA ARG A 85 -5.10 -8.08 13.07
C ARG A 85 -4.37 -9.41 12.91
N ARG A 86 -5.03 -10.43 12.38
CA ARG A 86 -4.42 -11.76 12.12
C ARG A 86 -3.33 -11.69 11.06
N ALA A 87 -3.54 -10.95 9.98
CA ALA A 87 -2.59 -10.83 8.87
C ALA A 87 -1.34 -10.01 9.25
N LEU A 88 -1.53 -8.91 9.98
CA LEU A 88 -0.47 -8.00 10.40
C LEU A 88 0.22 -8.45 11.71
N LYS A 89 -0.49 -9.26 12.51
CA LYS A 89 -0.13 -9.68 13.88
C LYS A 89 0.03 -8.52 14.86
N CYS A 90 -0.75 -7.46 14.69
CA CYS A 90 -0.80 -6.29 15.56
C CYS A 90 -2.24 -5.80 15.70
N SER A 91 -2.53 -5.03 16.74
CA SER A 91 -3.84 -4.39 16.87
C SER A 91 -4.03 -3.36 15.76
N VAL A 92 -5.23 -3.28 15.19
CA VAL A 92 -5.59 -2.26 14.20
C VAL A 92 -6.46 -1.22 14.90
N PRO A 93 -6.00 0.02 15.04
CA PRO A 93 -6.75 1.06 15.73
C PRO A 93 -7.96 1.52 14.89
N GLU A 94 -9.00 2.04 15.53
CA GLU A 94 -10.29 2.36 14.88
C GLU A 94 -10.13 3.47 13.82
N GLU A 95 -9.19 4.38 14.03
CA GLU A 95 -8.85 5.45 13.10
C GLU A 95 -8.47 4.89 11.72
N ILE A 96 -7.77 3.76 11.68
CA ILE A 96 -7.39 3.11 10.42
C ILE A 96 -8.61 2.52 9.73
N TRP A 97 -9.56 1.96 10.48
CA TRP A 97 -10.81 1.48 9.92
C TRP A 97 -11.65 2.62 9.32
N GLY A 98 -11.70 3.77 9.98
CA GLY A 98 -12.35 4.97 9.43
C GLY A 98 -11.72 5.45 8.13
N ILE A 99 -10.38 5.43 8.03
CA ILE A 99 -9.67 5.77 6.79
C ILE A 99 -9.98 4.76 5.67
N ILE A 100 -10.02 3.46 5.98
CA ILE A 100 -10.36 2.40 5.02
C ILE A 100 -11.78 2.62 4.48
N ASP A 101 -12.75 2.86 5.35
CA ASP A 101 -14.15 3.09 4.96
C ASP A 101 -14.29 4.32 4.07
N CYS A 102 -13.67 5.44 4.47
CA CYS A 102 -13.63 6.67 3.66
C CYS A 102 -13.07 6.38 2.26
N THR A 103 -11.95 5.67 2.20
CA THR A 103 -11.30 5.35 0.92
C THR A 103 -12.21 4.48 0.04
N VAL A 104 -12.93 3.51 0.61
CA VAL A 104 -13.85 2.66 -0.17
C VAL A 104 -15.08 3.45 -0.67
N ALA A 105 -15.60 4.37 0.13
CA ALA A 105 -16.68 5.27 -0.29
C ALA A 105 -16.26 6.13 -1.50
N ASP A 106 -15.02 6.65 -1.48
CA ASP A 106 -14.48 7.46 -2.58
C ASP A 106 -14.36 6.69 -3.90
N VAL A 107 -13.94 5.42 -3.85
CA VAL A 107 -13.78 4.58 -5.06
C VAL A 107 -15.13 4.11 -5.64
N SER A 108 -16.18 4.06 -4.82
CA SER A 108 -17.49 3.53 -5.22
C SER A 108 -18.32 4.50 -6.08
N SER A 109 -17.85 5.74 -6.29
CA SER A 109 -18.52 6.72 -7.15
C SER A 109 -18.17 6.51 -8.62
N PRO A 110 -19.10 6.01 -9.48
CA PRO A 110 -18.80 5.78 -10.89
C PRO A 110 -18.50 7.12 -11.59
N GLY A 111 -17.28 7.29 -12.10
CA GLY A 111 -16.88 8.47 -12.88
C GLY A 111 -15.72 9.30 -12.32
N LYS A 112 -15.32 9.11 -11.05
CA LYS A 112 -14.03 9.63 -10.57
C LYS A 112 -12.94 8.61 -10.87
N GLY A 113 -12.30 8.77 -12.04
CA GLY A 113 -10.98 8.17 -12.26
C GLY A 113 -10.06 8.51 -11.09
N LEU A 114 -9.15 7.59 -10.75
CA LEU A 114 -8.14 7.64 -9.68
C LEU A 114 -7.25 8.90 -9.77
N THR A 115 -7.85 10.07 -9.64
CA THR A 115 -7.21 11.37 -9.71
C THR A 115 -6.74 11.68 -8.31
N ARG A 116 -5.42 11.77 -8.20
CA ARG A 116 -4.64 12.01 -6.98
C ARG A 116 -4.99 13.38 -6.37
N ARG A 117 -6.15 13.51 -5.74
CA ARG A 117 -6.41 14.57 -4.77
C ARG A 117 -6.83 13.90 -3.48
N MET A 118 -5.82 13.71 -2.62
CA MET A 118 -6.10 13.50 -1.20
C MET A 118 -6.84 14.75 -0.72
N PRO A 119 -7.93 14.63 0.04
CA PRO A 119 -8.58 15.78 0.64
C PRO A 119 -7.57 16.52 1.52
N GLU A 120 -7.58 17.85 1.43
CA GLU A 120 -6.71 18.73 2.21
C GLU A 120 -6.91 18.44 3.70
N GLY A 121 -5.88 17.89 4.36
CA GLY A 121 -5.92 17.45 5.76
C GLY A 121 -5.56 15.99 6.02
N MET A 122 -5.40 15.14 5.00
CA MET A 122 -5.03 13.73 5.17
C MET A 122 -3.52 13.50 4.97
N VAL A 123 -2.78 13.36 6.08
CA VAL A 123 -1.32 13.22 6.08
C VAL A 123 -0.89 11.80 5.68
N CYS A 124 -0.01 11.72 4.70
CA CYS A 124 0.84 10.54 4.48
C CYS A 124 1.78 10.44 5.68
N MET A 125 1.68 9.41 6.52
CA MET A 125 2.55 9.25 7.71
C MET A 125 4.06 9.21 7.43
N ALA A 126 4.50 9.21 6.16
CA ALA A 126 5.88 9.51 5.81
C ALA A 126 6.37 10.89 6.31
N ASP A 127 5.49 11.77 6.79
CA ASP A 127 5.86 13.05 7.43
C ASP A 127 5.84 13.01 8.98
N ILE A 128 5.38 11.93 9.63
CA ILE A 128 5.37 11.85 11.11
C ILE A 128 6.75 11.52 11.70
N GLU A 129 7.66 10.93 10.94
CA GLU A 129 9.03 10.62 11.40
C GLU A 129 9.92 11.87 11.63
N ARG A 130 9.39 13.09 11.53
CA ARG A 130 10.18 14.34 11.71
C ARG A 130 9.82 15.21 12.92
N LYS A 131 8.86 14.82 13.77
CA LYS A 131 8.58 15.55 15.02
C LYS A 131 8.63 14.63 16.24
N GLY A 132 9.68 14.83 17.04
CA GLY A 132 9.57 14.70 18.49
C GLY A 132 10.23 13.47 19.08
N SER A 133 11.53 13.33 18.88
CA SER A 133 12.41 12.98 19.98
C SER A 133 12.32 14.07 21.06
N GLU A 134 11.46 13.88 22.05
CA GLU A 134 11.49 14.57 23.35
C GLU A 134 11.08 13.51 24.38
N SER A 135 12.03 12.69 24.86
CA SER A 135 12.64 12.86 26.18
C SER A 135 11.64 13.30 27.25
N VAL A 136 11.03 12.33 27.95
CA VAL A 136 10.62 12.55 29.34
C VAL A 136 11.36 11.53 30.18
N ASP A 137 12.32 12.09 30.90
CA ASP A 137 13.14 11.51 31.94
C ASP A 137 12.34 10.94 33.12
N ARG A 138 13.03 10.00 33.77
CA ARG A 138 12.98 9.60 35.20
C ARG A 138 12.10 10.40 36.15
N GLN A 139 11.36 9.64 36.97
CA GLN A 139 11.28 9.64 38.46
C GLN A 139 10.13 8.64 38.77
N GLU A 140 10.25 7.47 39.43
CA GLU A 140 10.92 7.09 40.68
C GLU A 140 10.93 8.20 41.74
N GLU A 141 9.79 8.39 42.40
CA GLU A 141 9.53 8.08 43.83
C GLU A 141 8.04 8.26 44.16
#